data_AF-A0A433QVH2-F1
#
_entry.id   AF-A0A433QVH2-F1
#
_cell.length_a   1.000
_cell.length_b   1.000
_cell.length_c   1.000
_cell.angle_alpha   90.00
_cell.angle_beta   90.00
_cell.angle_gamma   90.00
#
_symmetry.space_group_name_H-M   'P 1'
#
loop_
_entity.id
_entity.type
_entity.pdbx_description
1 polymer ?
#
loop_
_entity_poly.entity_id
_entity_poly.type
_entity_poly.pdbx_seq_one_letter_code
_entity_poly.pdbx_strand_id
1 'polypeptide(L)'
;MLDCTNSMKPWIRAAADKVKDVAQQISTKFPKYTIRYGFLGYRDFENSIADRFTELPFTEQIDQLKRHLDATNSIGNTDDAENVVGALAKVVQYPWRARTRVLYHFADCPSHFTQFHDANIADHHPTRDPDGRTAREAEMLVRELGNLGIDYYFVQIEEAKTKKMIAEFKKFYDNEADDRKLQILSLGWNTDRFLPSVVQTISSSVARTIRMEQTRTLGMIQNDDVAIVPLNWDHVERWGEQLSMKSYTCNLRRSLDSIIQAPLADLLTSNIQAFIRSDPFASGGLRYALPLYQPSDERKLVAKMFKDGPLTKDRYLEVMAIQAIATKLVYEFNRYNPPQTIDFIDVRVVEIEQTHPSEDTYFTVEPYIEGDYVKHNNNAGWSNELMATAQAYSHFTWQKSGNKLIVVDLQGVAYIMTDPVIHSVNPPHSFGSTDFGREGVDSFFSTHRCNYVCDMLNLTRHPMQPRDPISTITNQLQQANEQSGPRQVNCNAAGCSALV
;
A
#
# COMPACT_ATOMS: atom_id res chain seq x y z
N MET A 1 2.91 -27.53 -6.74
CA MET A 1 1.83 -28.51 -6.93
C MET A 1 2.34 -29.60 -7.85
N LEU A 2 2.23 -30.86 -7.47
CA LEU A 2 2.79 -31.98 -8.24
C LEU A 2 1.83 -33.16 -8.24
N ASP A 3 1.55 -33.68 -9.42
CA ASP A 3 0.80 -34.93 -9.59
C ASP A 3 1.62 -36.08 -8.99
N CYS A 4 1.02 -36.76 -8.02
CA CYS A 4 1.62 -37.85 -7.26
C CYS A 4 1.02 -39.22 -7.63
N THR A 5 0.55 -39.41 -8.86
CA THR A 5 0.16 -40.73 -9.36
C THR A 5 1.35 -41.56 -9.87
N ASN A 6 1.11 -42.84 -10.16
CA ASN A 6 2.15 -43.80 -10.49
C ASN A 6 2.99 -43.44 -11.74
N SER A 7 2.37 -42.85 -12.76
CA SER A 7 3.08 -42.40 -13.96
C SER A 7 4.10 -41.31 -13.64
N MET A 8 3.81 -40.47 -12.65
CA MET A 8 4.64 -39.34 -12.24
C MET A 8 5.82 -39.68 -11.34
N LYS A 9 6.04 -40.97 -11.01
CA LYS A 9 7.17 -41.44 -10.20
C LYS A 9 8.55 -40.91 -10.63
N PRO A 10 8.91 -40.83 -11.92
CA PRO A 10 10.18 -40.23 -12.34
C PRO A 10 10.30 -38.75 -11.97
N TRP A 11 9.20 -38.00 -12.06
CA TRP A 11 9.15 -36.57 -11.74
C TRP A 11 9.09 -36.28 -10.24
N ILE A 12 8.42 -37.11 -9.45
CA ILE A 12 8.48 -37.05 -7.97
C ILE A 12 9.95 -37.19 -7.51
N ARG A 13 10.66 -38.20 -8.03
CA ARG A 13 12.08 -38.43 -7.72
C ARG A 13 12.96 -37.28 -8.18
N ALA A 14 12.78 -36.81 -9.41
CA ALA A 14 13.57 -35.70 -9.94
C ALA A 14 13.38 -34.42 -9.12
N ALA A 15 12.15 -34.12 -8.68
CA ALA A 15 11.89 -33.01 -7.78
C ALA A 15 12.64 -33.21 -6.46
N ALA A 16 12.57 -34.39 -5.84
CA ALA A 16 13.29 -34.70 -4.60
C ALA A 16 14.81 -34.55 -4.76
N ASP A 17 15.40 -35.13 -5.81
CA ASP A 17 16.84 -35.17 -6.04
C ASP A 17 17.42 -33.76 -6.29
N LYS A 18 16.69 -32.92 -7.05
CA LYS A 18 17.22 -31.64 -7.54
C LYS A 18 16.78 -30.42 -6.73
N VAL A 19 15.86 -30.55 -5.77
CA VAL A 19 15.31 -29.38 -5.04
C VAL A 19 16.38 -28.60 -4.28
N LYS A 20 17.38 -29.28 -3.71
CA LYS A 20 18.49 -28.63 -3.00
C LYS A 20 19.38 -27.85 -3.97
N ASP A 21 19.64 -28.40 -5.15
CA ASP A 21 20.42 -27.72 -6.19
C ASP A 21 19.69 -26.48 -6.71
N VAL A 22 18.37 -26.56 -6.89
CA VAL A 22 17.53 -25.39 -7.22
C VAL A 22 17.69 -24.32 -6.14
N ALA A 23 17.47 -24.69 -4.87
CA ALA A 23 17.54 -23.76 -3.75
C ALA A 23 18.93 -23.12 -3.61
N GLN A 24 19.99 -23.89 -3.81
CA GLN A 24 21.37 -23.42 -3.79
C GLN A 24 21.62 -22.41 -4.91
N GLN A 25 21.26 -22.74 -6.15
CA GLN A 25 21.48 -21.84 -7.30
C GLN A 25 20.67 -20.54 -7.18
N ILE A 26 19.43 -20.61 -6.71
CA ILE A 26 18.61 -19.40 -6.48
C ILE A 26 19.19 -18.56 -5.33
N SER A 27 19.58 -19.18 -4.21
CA SER A 27 20.22 -18.46 -3.09
C SER A 27 21.53 -17.79 -3.51
N THR A 28 22.35 -18.46 -4.33
CA THR A 28 23.58 -17.87 -4.87
C THR A 28 23.29 -16.69 -5.80
N LYS A 29 22.26 -16.78 -6.63
CA LYS A 29 21.89 -15.72 -7.58
C LYS A 29 21.20 -14.53 -6.91
N PHE A 30 20.47 -14.77 -5.82
CA PHE A 30 19.66 -13.78 -5.11
C PHE A 30 19.95 -13.77 -3.60
N PRO A 31 21.18 -13.44 -3.17
CA PRO A 31 21.62 -13.63 -1.78
C PRO A 31 20.92 -12.75 -0.74
N LYS A 32 20.20 -11.71 -1.18
CA LYS A 32 19.44 -10.79 -0.32
C LYS A 32 17.97 -11.19 -0.16
N TYR A 33 17.51 -12.25 -0.84
CA TYR A 33 16.11 -12.66 -0.85
C TYR A 33 15.88 -13.82 0.10
N THR A 34 14.83 -13.72 0.91
CA THR A 34 14.31 -14.86 1.68
C THR A 34 13.47 -15.75 0.77
N ILE A 35 13.83 -17.03 0.69
CA ILE A 35 13.10 -18.01 -0.14
C ILE A 35 12.23 -18.86 0.77
N ARG A 36 10.94 -18.94 0.45
CA ARG A 36 9.97 -19.81 1.11
C ARG A 36 9.55 -20.93 0.16
N TYR A 37 9.61 -22.16 0.65
CA TYR A 37 9.35 -23.38 -0.08
C TYR A 37 8.02 -23.97 0.37
N GLY A 38 7.17 -24.40 -0.57
CA GLY A 38 5.92 -25.09 -0.26
C GLY A 38 5.73 -26.29 -1.19
N PHE A 39 4.97 -27.28 -0.73
CA PHE A 39 4.61 -28.44 -1.53
C PHE A 39 3.15 -28.80 -1.36
N LEU A 40 2.56 -29.22 -2.46
CA LEU A 40 1.25 -29.84 -2.52
C LEU A 40 1.35 -30.94 -3.55
N GLY A 41 1.47 -32.18 -3.07
CA GLY A 41 1.24 -33.35 -3.88
C GLY A 41 -0.26 -33.62 -3.93
N TYR A 42 -0.79 -33.92 -5.10
CA TYR A 42 -2.20 -34.26 -5.27
C TYR A 42 -2.35 -35.58 -6.02
N ARG A 43 -3.44 -36.27 -5.76
CA ARG A 43 -3.80 -37.56 -6.34
C ARG A 43 -5.30 -37.62 -6.55
N ASP A 44 -5.75 -38.56 -7.36
CA ASP A 44 -7.16 -38.75 -7.68
C ASP A 44 -8.07 -39.10 -6.48
N PHE A 45 -9.37 -38.86 -6.63
CA PHE A 45 -10.44 -39.07 -5.66
C PHE A 45 -10.66 -40.50 -5.22
N GLU A 46 -10.28 -41.47 -6.05
CA GLU A 46 -10.35 -42.89 -5.74
C GLU A 46 -9.38 -43.29 -4.63
N ASN A 47 -8.38 -42.46 -4.36
CA ASN A 47 -7.52 -42.61 -3.19
C ASN A 47 -8.25 -42.17 -1.92
N SER A 48 -7.84 -42.76 -0.78
CA SER A 48 -8.44 -42.44 0.51
C SER A 48 -8.39 -40.94 0.77
N ILE A 49 -9.37 -40.38 1.50
CA ILE A 49 -9.42 -38.93 1.80
C ILE A 49 -8.09 -38.43 2.40
N ALA A 50 -7.42 -39.27 3.20
CA ALA A 50 -6.12 -38.97 3.80
C ALA A 50 -4.95 -38.99 2.79
N ASP A 51 -5.09 -39.73 1.69
CA ASP A 51 -4.06 -39.90 0.67
C ASP A 51 -4.24 -39.00 -0.55
N ARG A 52 -5.38 -38.31 -0.73
CA ARG A 52 -5.59 -37.43 -1.89
C ARG A 52 -4.59 -36.28 -1.97
N PHE A 53 -4.06 -35.83 -0.82
CA PHE A 53 -3.12 -34.72 -0.76
C PHE A 53 -1.97 -35.01 0.20
N THR A 54 -0.79 -34.49 -0.12
CA THR A 54 0.34 -34.40 0.80
C THR A 54 0.86 -32.97 0.80
N GLU A 55 0.86 -32.34 1.97
CA GLU A 55 1.01 -30.89 2.09
C GLU A 55 2.22 -30.52 2.94
N LEU A 56 3.00 -29.58 2.42
CA LEU A 56 3.99 -28.83 3.18
C LEU A 56 3.64 -27.34 3.03
N PRO A 57 3.13 -26.69 4.09
CA PRO A 57 2.99 -25.24 4.13
C PRO A 57 4.33 -24.54 3.90
N PHE A 58 4.30 -23.25 3.55
CA PHE A 58 5.52 -22.49 3.28
C PHE A 58 6.50 -22.51 4.46
N THR A 59 7.75 -22.88 4.17
CA THR A 59 8.87 -22.95 5.13
C THR A 59 10.13 -22.36 4.52
N GLU A 60 11.02 -21.79 5.34
CA GLU A 60 12.33 -21.28 4.88
C GLU A 60 13.41 -22.38 4.92
N GLN A 61 13.07 -23.57 5.44
CA GLN A 61 14.00 -24.68 5.59
C GLN A 61 13.90 -25.65 4.41
N ILE A 62 14.83 -25.56 3.46
CA ILE A 62 14.90 -26.45 2.30
C ILE A 62 14.94 -27.95 2.68
N ASP A 63 15.55 -28.30 3.81
CA ASP A 63 15.60 -29.68 4.31
C ASP A 63 14.22 -30.24 4.69
N GLN A 64 13.26 -29.39 5.05
CA GLN A 64 11.88 -29.83 5.28
C GLN A 64 11.22 -30.20 3.94
N LEU A 65 11.40 -29.38 2.90
CA LEU A 65 10.90 -29.69 1.56
C LEU A 65 11.55 -30.96 0.99
N LYS A 66 12.87 -31.12 1.11
CA LYS A 66 13.57 -32.34 0.67
C LYS A 66 13.01 -33.58 1.34
N ARG A 67 12.89 -33.59 2.67
CA ARG A 67 12.34 -34.74 3.42
C ARG A 67 10.90 -35.03 3.04
N HIS A 68 10.09 -34.00 2.79
CA HIS A 68 8.71 -34.19 2.38
C HIS A 68 8.60 -34.80 0.97
N LEU A 69 9.42 -34.33 0.03
CA LEU A 69 9.51 -34.91 -1.31
C LEU A 69 10.02 -36.36 -1.28
N ASP A 70 11.02 -36.67 -0.45
CA ASP A 70 11.54 -38.04 -0.27
C ASP A 70 10.48 -38.99 0.30
N ALA A 71 9.61 -38.50 1.17
CA ALA A 71 8.53 -39.26 1.76
C ALA A 71 7.29 -39.39 0.84
N THR A 72 7.26 -38.67 -0.27
CA THR A 72 6.11 -38.65 -1.18
C THR A 72 6.10 -39.91 -2.05
N ASN A 73 5.13 -40.79 -1.80
CA ASN A 73 4.91 -41.97 -2.61
C ASN A 73 3.91 -41.71 -3.75
N SER A 74 4.11 -42.37 -4.88
CA SER A 74 3.10 -42.43 -5.94
C SER A 74 2.00 -43.42 -5.59
N ILE A 75 0.75 -43.14 -5.95
CA ILE A 75 -0.39 -44.05 -5.79
C ILE A 75 -1.07 -44.24 -7.15
N GLY A 76 -1.64 -45.42 -7.40
CA GLY A 76 -2.41 -45.67 -8.63
C GLY A 76 -3.85 -45.18 -8.53
N ASN A 77 -4.43 -44.88 -9.68
CA ASN A 77 -5.84 -44.57 -9.92
C ASN A 77 -6.38 -45.45 -11.06
N THR A 78 -7.69 -45.44 -11.27
CA THR A 78 -8.36 -46.29 -12.28
C THR A 78 -8.86 -45.53 -13.51
N ASP A 79 -8.77 -44.20 -13.53
CA ASP A 79 -9.00 -43.36 -14.72
C ASP A 79 -7.77 -42.51 -15.10
N ASP A 80 -7.89 -41.69 -16.15
CA ASP A 80 -6.80 -40.82 -16.61
C ASP A 80 -6.86 -39.42 -15.98
N ALA A 81 -8.01 -38.96 -15.50
CA ALA A 81 -8.20 -37.60 -15.02
C ALA A 81 -7.82 -37.49 -13.54
N GLU A 82 -7.24 -36.36 -13.15
CA GLU A 82 -6.70 -36.17 -11.79
C GLU A 82 -7.43 -35.07 -11.01
N ASN A 83 -7.28 -35.10 -9.69
CA ASN A 83 -7.86 -34.14 -8.75
C ASN A 83 -7.15 -32.77 -8.74
N VAL A 84 -6.98 -32.17 -9.92
CA VAL A 84 -6.36 -30.86 -10.12
C VAL A 84 -7.18 -29.75 -9.44
N VAL A 85 -8.52 -29.78 -9.56
CA VAL A 85 -9.40 -28.76 -8.94
C VAL A 85 -9.32 -28.83 -7.41
N GLY A 86 -9.23 -30.04 -6.87
CA GLY A 86 -8.81 -30.34 -5.50
C GLY A 86 -7.60 -29.56 -5.04
N ALA A 87 -6.54 -29.74 -5.79
CA ALA A 87 -5.26 -29.13 -5.48
C ALA A 87 -5.33 -27.61 -5.61
N LEU A 88 -5.94 -27.08 -6.67
CA LEU A 88 -6.12 -25.63 -6.86
C LEU A 88 -6.89 -25.00 -5.69
N ALA A 89 -7.94 -25.65 -5.19
CA ALA A 89 -8.71 -25.20 -4.03
C ALA A 89 -7.86 -25.07 -2.76
N LYS A 90 -6.82 -25.92 -2.61
CA LYS A 90 -5.85 -25.82 -1.52
C LYS A 90 -4.77 -24.77 -1.79
N VAL A 91 -4.22 -24.73 -3.01
CA VAL A 91 -3.16 -23.79 -3.39
C VAL A 91 -3.56 -22.34 -3.16
N VAL A 92 -4.79 -21.95 -3.51
CA VAL A 92 -5.26 -20.55 -3.30
C VAL A 92 -5.37 -20.17 -1.83
N GLN A 93 -5.43 -21.15 -0.91
CA GLN A 93 -5.48 -20.93 0.53
C GLN A 93 -4.09 -20.87 1.18
N TYR A 94 -3.02 -21.21 0.47
CA TYR A 94 -1.67 -21.12 1.01
C TYR A 94 -1.31 -19.64 1.29
N PRO A 95 -0.47 -19.34 2.29
CA PRO A 95 -0.15 -17.96 2.67
C PRO A 95 0.88 -17.33 1.72
N TRP A 96 0.44 -16.90 0.53
CA TRP A 96 1.24 -16.28 -0.53
C TRP A 96 1.70 -14.84 -0.18
N ARG A 97 2.62 -14.72 0.79
CA ARG A 97 3.07 -13.42 1.32
C ARG A 97 4.24 -12.78 0.55
N ALA A 98 5.05 -13.58 -0.14
CA ALA A 98 6.24 -13.09 -0.83
C ALA A 98 5.90 -12.14 -1.99
N ARG A 99 6.84 -11.26 -2.37
CA ARG A 99 6.65 -10.34 -3.50
C ARG A 99 6.64 -11.05 -4.84
N THR A 100 7.62 -11.92 -5.07
CA THR A 100 7.62 -12.85 -6.20
C THR A 100 6.95 -14.14 -5.75
N ARG A 101 5.84 -14.51 -6.40
CA ARG A 101 5.05 -15.69 -6.07
C ARG A 101 5.09 -16.62 -7.27
N VAL A 102 5.55 -17.85 -7.10
CA VAL A 102 5.72 -18.80 -8.22
C VAL A 102 5.04 -20.10 -7.88
N LEU A 103 4.17 -20.56 -8.78
CA LEU A 103 3.55 -21.87 -8.73
C LEU A 103 4.05 -22.71 -9.89
N TYR A 104 4.72 -23.82 -9.57
CA TYR A 104 4.91 -24.91 -10.52
C TYR A 104 3.82 -25.96 -10.33
N HIS A 105 3.14 -26.31 -11.42
CA HIS A 105 2.19 -27.40 -11.51
C HIS A 105 2.75 -28.46 -12.45
N PHE A 106 3.14 -29.62 -11.90
CA PHE A 106 3.61 -30.77 -12.67
C PHE A 106 2.45 -31.73 -12.91
N ALA A 107 2.17 -32.06 -14.16
CA ALA A 107 1.17 -33.06 -14.52
C ALA A 107 1.43 -33.69 -15.90
N ASP A 108 1.17 -34.98 -16.02
CA ASP A 108 1.04 -35.72 -17.28
C ASP A 108 -0.43 -36.00 -17.65
N CYS A 109 -1.34 -35.91 -16.69
CA CYS A 109 -2.76 -36.10 -16.91
C CYS A 109 -3.58 -34.79 -16.71
N PRO A 110 -4.77 -34.66 -17.33
CA PRO A 110 -5.62 -33.49 -17.19
C PRO A 110 -6.46 -33.55 -15.91
N SER A 111 -7.10 -32.43 -15.58
CA SER A 111 -8.14 -32.37 -14.56
C SER A 111 -9.38 -33.17 -14.97
N HIS A 112 -10.14 -33.70 -14.00
CA HIS A 112 -11.55 -34.06 -14.20
C HIS A 112 -12.36 -32.90 -14.80
N PHE A 113 -13.58 -33.18 -15.23
CA PHE A 113 -14.51 -32.29 -15.95
C PHE A 113 -14.24 -32.29 -17.46
N THR A 114 -15.25 -32.67 -18.27
CA THR A 114 -15.13 -32.82 -19.73
C THR A 114 -14.66 -31.57 -20.48
N GLN A 115 -14.76 -30.41 -19.85
CA GLN A 115 -14.22 -29.16 -20.39
C GLN A 115 -12.68 -29.16 -20.47
N PHE A 116 -11.99 -29.92 -19.61
CA PHE A 116 -10.53 -29.89 -19.48
C PHE A 116 -9.80 -31.01 -20.23
N HIS A 117 -10.51 -31.98 -20.81
CA HIS A 117 -9.89 -33.11 -21.50
C HIS A 117 -10.68 -33.58 -22.72
N ASP A 118 -10.00 -34.26 -23.65
CA ASP A 118 -10.60 -34.78 -24.87
C ASP A 118 -11.45 -36.03 -24.56
N ALA A 119 -12.33 -36.43 -25.50
CA ALA A 119 -13.27 -37.54 -25.29
C ALA A 119 -12.61 -38.93 -25.16
N ASN A 120 -11.33 -39.04 -25.50
CA ASN A 120 -10.53 -40.26 -25.38
C ASN A 120 -9.82 -40.40 -24.02
N ILE A 121 -10.00 -39.44 -23.11
CA ILE A 121 -9.49 -39.49 -21.74
C ILE A 121 -10.55 -40.15 -20.86
N ALA A 122 -10.17 -41.18 -20.10
CA ALA A 122 -11.05 -41.79 -19.11
C ALA A 122 -11.24 -40.83 -17.91
N ASP A 123 -12.48 -40.49 -17.59
CA ASP A 123 -12.83 -39.64 -16.44
C ASP A 123 -14.08 -40.19 -15.75
N HIS A 124 -13.94 -40.63 -14.50
CA HIS A 124 -15.04 -41.10 -13.65
C HIS A 124 -15.84 -39.95 -13.00
N HIS A 125 -15.34 -38.72 -13.08
CA HIS A 125 -15.94 -37.50 -12.53
C HIS A 125 -16.15 -36.37 -13.57
N PRO A 126 -16.82 -36.63 -14.71
CA PRO A 126 -16.87 -35.73 -15.88
C PRO A 126 -17.65 -34.42 -15.69
N THR A 127 -18.47 -34.29 -14.64
CA THR A 127 -19.38 -33.14 -14.46
C THR A 127 -19.41 -32.58 -13.03
N ARG A 128 -19.04 -33.39 -12.05
CA ARG A 128 -19.00 -33.05 -10.63
C ARG A 128 -17.99 -33.93 -9.94
N ASP A 129 -17.17 -33.33 -9.09
CA ASP A 129 -16.21 -34.07 -8.29
C ASP A 129 -16.82 -34.55 -6.95
N PRO A 130 -16.20 -35.53 -6.26
CA PRO A 130 -16.67 -36.05 -4.97
C PRO A 130 -16.71 -35.04 -3.81
N ASP A 131 -16.03 -33.90 -3.91
CA ASP A 131 -16.10 -32.83 -2.92
C ASP A 131 -17.21 -31.80 -3.27
N GLY A 132 -17.99 -32.07 -4.33
CA GLY A 132 -19.14 -31.29 -4.77
C GLY A 132 -18.81 -30.14 -5.73
N ARG A 133 -17.54 -29.96 -6.08
CA ARG A 133 -17.09 -28.85 -6.92
C ARG A 133 -17.51 -29.03 -8.38
N THR A 134 -17.52 -27.90 -9.06
CA THR A 134 -17.96 -27.75 -10.44
C THR A 134 -16.84 -27.21 -11.32
N ALA A 135 -17.00 -27.43 -12.62
CA ALA A 135 -16.24 -26.79 -13.68
C ALA A 135 -16.09 -25.26 -13.51
N ARG A 136 -17.13 -24.59 -12.98
CA ARG A 136 -17.12 -23.13 -12.73
C ARG A 136 -16.25 -22.76 -11.54
N GLU A 137 -16.22 -23.58 -10.49
CA GLU A 137 -15.30 -23.36 -9.36
C GLU A 137 -13.85 -23.54 -9.79
N ALA A 138 -13.56 -24.47 -10.69
CA ALA A 138 -12.22 -24.59 -11.29
C ALA A 138 -11.79 -23.30 -12.01
N GLU A 139 -12.69 -22.69 -12.80
CA GLU A 139 -12.44 -21.37 -13.41
C GLU A 139 -12.14 -20.31 -12.35
N MET A 140 -12.98 -20.20 -11.31
CA MET A 140 -12.80 -19.19 -10.26
C MET A 140 -11.46 -19.37 -9.52
N LEU A 141 -11.05 -20.60 -9.25
CA LEU A 141 -9.79 -20.91 -8.59
C LEU A 141 -8.58 -20.53 -9.47
N VAL A 142 -8.65 -20.79 -10.78
CA VAL A 142 -7.58 -20.39 -11.72
C VAL A 142 -7.50 -18.86 -11.83
N ARG A 143 -8.64 -18.15 -11.86
CA ARG A 143 -8.68 -16.68 -11.79
C ARG A 143 -8.05 -16.16 -10.50
N GLU A 144 -8.33 -16.82 -9.38
CA GLU A 144 -7.79 -16.43 -8.08
C GLU A 144 -6.27 -16.54 -8.02
N LEU A 145 -5.65 -17.52 -8.70
CA LEU A 145 -4.19 -17.55 -8.83
C LEU A 145 -3.64 -16.25 -9.47
N GLY A 146 -4.36 -15.72 -10.46
CA GLY A 146 -4.04 -14.44 -11.10
C GLY A 146 -4.23 -13.25 -10.14
N ASN A 147 -5.33 -13.20 -9.40
CA ASN A 147 -5.61 -12.17 -8.39
C ASN A 147 -4.57 -12.15 -7.27
N LEU A 148 -4.06 -13.34 -6.91
CA LEU A 148 -2.96 -13.51 -5.96
C LEU A 148 -1.59 -13.15 -6.56
N GLY A 149 -1.50 -12.70 -7.81
CA GLY A 149 -0.25 -12.32 -8.46
C GLY A 149 0.76 -13.47 -8.56
N ILE A 150 0.28 -14.70 -8.66
CA ILE A 150 1.13 -15.90 -8.73
C ILE A 150 1.58 -16.12 -10.16
N ASP A 151 2.88 -16.21 -10.39
CA ASP A 151 3.47 -16.66 -11.65
C ASP A 151 3.23 -18.14 -11.84
N TYR A 152 2.30 -18.45 -12.73
CA TYR A 152 1.85 -19.81 -12.94
C TYR A 152 2.64 -20.48 -14.07
N TYR A 153 3.45 -21.47 -13.71
CA TYR A 153 4.19 -22.35 -14.62
C TYR A 153 3.55 -23.75 -14.62
N PHE A 154 3.02 -24.14 -15.77
CA PHE A 154 2.60 -25.51 -16.01
C PHE A 154 3.77 -26.31 -16.60
N VAL A 155 4.30 -27.26 -15.83
CA VAL A 155 5.30 -28.21 -16.32
C VAL A 155 4.54 -29.34 -17.00
N GLN A 156 4.64 -29.37 -18.33
CA GLN A 156 3.92 -30.29 -19.19
C GLN A 156 4.78 -31.53 -19.45
N ILE A 157 4.34 -32.67 -18.93
CA ILE A 157 4.99 -33.97 -19.09
C ILE A 157 4.42 -34.73 -20.28
N GLU A 158 3.10 -34.72 -20.46
CA GLU A 158 2.41 -35.39 -21.58
C GLU A 158 1.45 -34.40 -22.27
N GLU A 159 1.86 -33.90 -23.43
CA GLU A 159 1.13 -32.87 -24.17
C GLU A 159 -0.20 -33.41 -24.71
N ALA A 160 -0.22 -34.65 -25.20
CA ALA A 160 -1.40 -35.22 -25.84
C ALA A 160 -2.62 -35.25 -24.92
N LYS A 161 -2.38 -35.41 -23.60
CA LYS A 161 -3.40 -35.44 -22.56
C LYS A 161 -3.76 -34.07 -22.00
N THR A 162 -2.77 -33.19 -21.81
CA THR A 162 -2.92 -31.94 -21.03
C THR A 162 -3.25 -30.69 -21.87
N LYS A 163 -3.08 -30.74 -23.19
CA LYS A 163 -3.25 -29.58 -24.09
C LYS A 163 -4.59 -28.84 -23.92
N LYS A 164 -5.70 -29.56 -23.72
CA LYS A 164 -7.04 -28.97 -23.62
C LYS A 164 -7.22 -28.26 -22.27
N MET A 165 -6.81 -28.89 -21.18
CA MET A 165 -6.81 -28.28 -19.84
C MET A 165 -6.01 -26.98 -19.85
N ILE A 166 -4.81 -26.98 -20.43
CA ILE A 166 -3.96 -25.79 -20.55
C ILE A 166 -4.68 -24.70 -21.36
N ALA A 167 -5.32 -25.06 -22.48
CA ALA A 167 -6.05 -24.10 -23.30
C ALA A 167 -7.21 -23.45 -22.54
N GLU A 168 -7.98 -24.21 -21.74
CA GLU A 168 -9.02 -23.64 -20.89
C GLU A 168 -8.44 -22.80 -19.75
N PHE A 169 -7.38 -23.27 -19.07
CA PHE A 169 -6.76 -22.52 -17.99
C PHE A 169 -6.20 -21.17 -18.46
N LYS A 170 -5.65 -21.10 -19.68
CA LYS A 170 -5.24 -19.84 -20.29
C LYS A 170 -6.40 -18.84 -20.41
N LYS A 171 -7.60 -19.28 -20.80
CA LYS A 171 -8.79 -18.39 -20.89
C LYS A 171 -9.14 -17.76 -19.55
N PHE A 172 -8.83 -18.44 -18.44
CA PHE A 172 -9.18 -18.00 -17.10
C PHE A 172 -8.06 -17.22 -16.42
N TYR A 173 -6.80 -17.58 -16.69
CA TYR A 173 -5.63 -17.00 -16.03
C TYR A 173 -5.00 -15.83 -16.81
N ASP A 174 -4.90 -15.95 -18.14
CA ASP A 174 -4.24 -14.96 -18.98
C ASP A 174 -5.03 -13.64 -18.92
N ASN A 175 -4.31 -12.54 -18.74
CA ASN A 175 -4.87 -11.20 -18.71
C ASN A 175 -3.94 -10.26 -19.48
N GLU A 176 -4.43 -9.72 -20.59
CA GLU A 176 -3.67 -8.79 -21.43
C GLU A 176 -3.39 -7.47 -20.71
N ALA A 177 -4.32 -6.99 -19.88
CA ALA A 177 -4.15 -5.73 -19.15
C ALA A 177 -2.98 -5.78 -18.16
N ASP A 178 -2.69 -6.96 -17.61
CA ASP A 178 -1.63 -7.17 -16.61
C ASP A 178 -0.34 -7.75 -17.24
N ASP A 179 -0.30 -7.95 -18.56
CA ASP A 179 0.70 -8.77 -19.26
C ASP A 179 0.96 -10.13 -18.55
N ARG A 180 -0.12 -10.73 -18.04
CA ARG A 180 -0.08 -11.99 -17.29
C ARG A 180 -0.42 -13.14 -18.23
N LYS A 181 0.48 -14.13 -18.31
CA LYS A 181 0.28 -15.34 -19.14
C LYS A 181 0.73 -16.61 -18.42
N LEU A 182 -0.07 -17.67 -18.52
CA LEU A 182 0.26 -19.01 -18.07
C LEU A 182 1.44 -19.53 -18.88
N GLN A 183 2.56 -19.78 -18.21
CA GLN A 183 3.81 -20.21 -18.82
C GLN A 183 3.84 -21.74 -18.92
N ILE A 184 4.17 -22.26 -20.10
CA ILE A 184 4.24 -23.71 -20.34
C ILE A 184 5.70 -24.13 -20.45
N LEU A 185 6.09 -25.11 -19.62
CA LEU A 185 7.39 -25.74 -19.65
C LEU A 185 7.21 -27.17 -20.19
N SER A 186 7.31 -27.32 -21.51
CA SER A 186 7.20 -28.62 -22.20
C SER A 186 8.47 -29.44 -22.00
N LEU A 187 8.62 -30.01 -20.81
CA LEU A 187 9.79 -30.80 -20.42
C LEU A 187 9.68 -32.27 -20.81
N GLY A 188 8.45 -32.74 -21.09
CA GLY A 188 8.21 -34.12 -21.46
C GLY A 188 8.62 -35.08 -20.33
N TRP A 189 9.16 -36.24 -20.71
CA TRP A 189 9.73 -37.20 -19.76
C TRP A 189 11.22 -36.97 -19.45
N ASN A 190 11.80 -35.86 -19.93
CA ASN A 190 13.21 -35.53 -19.72
C ASN A 190 13.40 -34.71 -18.43
N THR A 191 13.67 -35.40 -17.33
CA THR A 191 13.89 -34.78 -16.02
C THR A 191 15.21 -34.01 -15.91
N ASP A 192 16.15 -34.15 -16.84
CA ASP A 192 17.41 -33.39 -16.86
C ASP A 192 17.20 -31.91 -17.15
N ARG A 193 16.11 -31.57 -17.81
CA ARG A 193 15.72 -30.18 -18.07
C ARG A 193 15.07 -29.49 -16.85
N PHE A 194 14.73 -30.21 -15.79
CA PHE A 194 14.07 -29.66 -14.60
C PHE A 194 14.86 -28.50 -13.97
N LEU A 195 16.09 -28.79 -13.52
CA LEU A 195 16.93 -27.82 -12.82
C LEU A 195 17.19 -26.55 -13.66
N PRO A 196 17.70 -26.63 -14.91
CA PRO A 196 17.96 -25.42 -15.69
C PRO A 196 16.69 -24.64 -16.00
N SER A 197 15.56 -25.31 -16.27
CA SER A 197 14.30 -24.63 -16.57
C SER A 197 13.76 -23.88 -15.36
N VAL A 198 13.67 -24.54 -14.20
CA VAL A 198 13.16 -23.94 -12.95
C VAL A 198 14.02 -22.77 -12.50
N VAL A 199 15.35 -22.90 -12.58
CA VAL A 199 16.27 -21.80 -12.22
C VAL A 199 16.10 -20.60 -13.15
N GLN A 200 15.97 -20.84 -14.46
CA GLN A 200 15.74 -19.79 -15.45
C GLN A 200 14.40 -19.08 -15.22
N THR A 201 13.33 -19.81 -14.96
CA THR A 201 12.00 -19.23 -14.78
C THR A 201 11.87 -18.49 -13.46
N ILE A 202 12.38 -19.00 -12.34
CA ILE A 202 12.46 -18.23 -11.08
C ILE A 202 13.25 -16.94 -11.30
N SER A 203 14.38 -17.02 -12.01
CA SER A 203 15.17 -15.82 -12.31
C SER A 203 14.39 -14.78 -13.11
N SER A 204 13.56 -15.24 -14.06
CA SER A 204 12.73 -14.39 -14.90
C SER A 204 11.59 -13.76 -14.09
N SER A 205 10.93 -14.53 -13.22
CA SER A 205 9.93 -14.05 -12.27
C SER A 205 10.49 -12.98 -11.34
N VAL A 206 11.64 -13.25 -10.71
CA VAL A 206 12.31 -12.29 -9.83
C VAL A 206 12.72 -11.04 -10.60
N ALA A 207 13.33 -11.19 -11.79
CA ALA A 207 13.70 -10.04 -12.62
C ALA A 207 12.48 -9.22 -13.05
N ARG A 208 11.34 -9.86 -13.33
CA ARG A 208 10.10 -9.17 -13.65
C ARG A 208 9.53 -8.46 -12.44
N THR A 209 9.54 -9.05 -11.26
CA THR A 209 9.15 -8.37 -10.01
C THR A 209 10.06 -7.18 -9.73
N ILE A 210 11.38 -7.34 -9.84
CA ILE A 210 12.34 -6.23 -9.68
C ILE A 210 12.09 -5.14 -10.72
N ARG A 211 11.87 -5.50 -11.99
CA ARG A 211 11.51 -4.52 -13.02
C ARG A 211 10.18 -3.86 -12.74
N MET A 212 9.16 -4.60 -12.32
CA MET A 212 7.88 -4.02 -11.94
C MET A 212 8.03 -3.12 -10.72
N GLU A 213 8.89 -3.42 -9.77
CA GLU A 213 9.19 -2.56 -8.63
C GLU A 213 9.99 -1.34 -9.06
N GLN A 214 11.06 -1.51 -9.84
CA GLN A 214 11.85 -0.41 -10.39
C GLN A 214 11.00 0.47 -11.31
N THR A 215 10.15 -0.09 -12.18
CA THR A 215 9.19 0.63 -13.02
C THR A 215 8.00 1.15 -12.22
N ARG A 216 7.62 0.56 -11.08
CA ARG A 216 6.65 1.14 -10.13
C ARG A 216 7.29 2.17 -9.22
N THR A 217 8.61 2.26 -9.11
CA THR A 217 9.36 3.22 -8.29
C THR A 217 9.86 4.39 -9.16
N LEU A 218 10.24 4.12 -10.42
CA LEU A 218 10.54 5.08 -11.50
C LEU A 218 9.26 5.58 -12.21
N GLY A 219 8.27 4.70 -12.38
CA GLY A 219 6.91 5.00 -12.84
C GLY A 219 5.92 5.11 -11.67
N MET A 220 6.45 5.29 -10.46
CA MET A 220 5.70 5.81 -9.32
C MET A 220 5.30 7.26 -9.53
N ILE A 221 5.42 7.83 -10.74
CA ILE A 221 4.47 8.70 -11.46
C ILE A 221 5.15 9.13 -12.77
N GLN A 222 4.83 8.44 -13.85
CA GLN A 222 4.91 9.01 -15.20
C GLN A 222 3.70 8.51 -15.99
N ASN A 223 2.66 9.33 -15.97
CA ASN A 223 1.51 9.44 -16.88
C ASN A 223 0.19 9.63 -16.11
N ASP A 224 -0.70 10.41 -16.71
CA ASP A 224 -1.95 10.95 -16.15
C ASP A 224 -3.05 9.90 -15.82
N ASP A 225 -2.75 8.59 -15.87
CA ASP A 225 -3.71 7.50 -15.71
C ASP A 225 -3.45 6.63 -14.47
N VAL A 226 -3.09 7.23 -13.32
CA VAL A 226 -3.02 6.48 -12.06
C VAL A 226 -4.44 6.18 -11.55
N ALA A 227 -4.83 4.92 -11.60
CA ALA A 227 -6.15 4.48 -11.13
C ALA A 227 -6.32 4.74 -9.63
N ILE A 228 -7.37 5.50 -9.27
CA ILE A 228 -7.75 5.71 -7.87
C ILE A 228 -8.60 4.53 -7.41
N VAL A 229 -8.05 3.73 -6.49
CA VAL A 229 -8.70 2.51 -5.99
C VAL A 229 -9.38 2.83 -4.66
N PRO A 230 -10.70 2.60 -4.53
CA PRO A 230 -11.41 2.83 -3.27
C PRO A 230 -10.72 2.19 -2.06
N LEU A 231 -10.84 2.87 -0.93
CA LEU A 231 -10.24 2.43 0.32
C LEU A 231 -10.99 1.21 0.85
N ASN A 232 -10.28 0.11 1.11
CA ASN A 232 -10.81 -1.05 1.80
C ASN A 232 -9.77 -1.55 2.80
N TRP A 233 -10.09 -1.45 4.09
CA TRP A 233 -9.22 -1.87 5.19
C TRP A 233 -9.30 -3.37 5.52
N ASP A 234 -10.14 -4.13 4.82
CA ASP A 234 -10.21 -5.58 4.98
C ASP A 234 -9.03 -6.25 4.29
N HIS A 235 -8.52 -7.32 4.90
CA HIS A 235 -7.42 -8.12 4.35
C HIS A 235 -6.15 -7.32 4.00
N VAL A 236 -5.75 -6.38 4.86
CA VAL A 236 -4.52 -5.55 4.70
C VAL A 236 -3.26 -6.38 4.46
N GLU A 237 -3.22 -7.63 4.93
CA GLU A 237 -2.13 -8.58 4.67
C GLU A 237 -1.94 -8.91 3.18
N ARG A 238 -2.94 -8.63 2.34
CA ARG A 238 -2.87 -8.81 0.88
C ARG A 238 -2.18 -7.64 0.16
N TRP A 239 -2.03 -6.49 0.82
CA TRP A 239 -1.38 -5.30 0.23
C TRP A 239 0.12 -5.50 -0.02
N GLY A 240 0.74 -6.45 0.67
CA GLY A 240 2.16 -6.77 0.51
C GLY A 240 2.78 -7.33 1.78
N GLU A 241 4.10 -7.34 1.85
CA GLU A 241 4.80 -7.65 3.09
C GLU A 241 4.75 -6.46 4.05
N GLN A 242 4.74 -6.77 5.36
CA GLN A 242 4.86 -5.74 6.38
C GLN A 242 6.26 -5.13 6.30
N LEU A 243 6.33 -3.83 6.07
CA LEU A 243 7.57 -3.09 5.92
C LEU A 243 7.99 -2.52 7.27
N SER A 244 9.27 -2.68 7.62
CA SER A 244 9.89 -1.92 8.71
C SER A 244 10.47 -0.63 8.13
N MET A 245 9.99 0.51 8.60
CA MET A 245 10.34 1.83 8.07
C MET A 245 10.86 2.71 9.19
N LYS A 246 11.93 3.45 8.91
CA LYS A 246 12.45 4.44 9.85
C LYS A 246 11.58 5.68 9.79
N SER A 247 11.15 6.17 10.94
CA SER A 247 10.26 7.32 11.06
C SER A 247 10.98 8.49 11.73
N TYR A 248 10.68 9.69 11.26
CA TYR A 248 11.20 10.97 11.74
C TYR A 248 10.03 11.87 12.13
N THR A 249 10.15 12.58 13.25
CA THR A 249 9.20 13.62 13.66
C THR A 249 9.91 14.81 14.30
N CYS A 250 9.34 16.00 14.16
CA CYS A 250 9.86 17.22 14.79
C CYS A 250 9.67 17.18 16.31
N ASN A 251 10.67 17.68 17.05
CA ASN A 251 10.58 17.77 18.50
C ASN A 251 9.80 19.02 18.95
N LEU A 252 8.47 18.88 19.05
CA LEU A 252 7.56 19.97 19.43
C LEU A 252 7.70 20.46 20.89
N ARG A 253 8.54 19.81 21.72
CA ARG A 253 8.83 20.27 23.09
C ARG A 253 9.66 21.55 23.14
N ARG A 254 10.35 21.88 22.04
CA ARG A 254 11.14 23.11 21.89
C ARG A 254 10.24 24.36 21.91
N SER A 255 10.82 25.54 22.15
CA SER A 255 10.06 26.80 22.14
C SER A 255 9.57 27.14 20.73
N LEU A 256 8.59 28.04 20.63
CA LEU A 256 8.09 28.50 19.33
C LEU A 256 9.21 29.09 18.46
N ASP A 257 10.02 30.00 19.02
CA ASP A 257 11.12 30.64 18.28
C ASP A 257 12.14 29.63 17.77
N SER A 258 12.50 28.63 18.60
CA SER A 258 13.43 27.58 18.20
C SER A 258 12.88 26.69 17.08
N ILE A 259 11.57 26.40 17.09
CA ILE A 259 10.92 25.61 16.04
C ILE A 259 10.80 26.42 14.75
N ILE A 260 10.47 27.72 14.81
CA ILE A 260 10.42 28.59 13.63
C ILE A 260 11.80 28.69 12.96
N GLN A 261 12.87 28.85 13.75
CA GLN A 261 14.23 29.02 13.21
C GLN A 261 14.84 27.73 12.67
N ALA A 262 14.61 26.61 13.33
CA ALA A 262 15.23 25.33 12.99
C ALA A 262 14.29 24.16 13.30
N PRO A 263 13.21 23.97 12.53
CA PRO A 263 12.16 22.98 12.81
C PRO A 263 12.70 21.54 12.77
N LEU A 264 13.75 21.29 11.99
CA LEU A 264 14.39 19.99 11.83
C LEU A 264 15.55 19.73 12.83
N ALA A 265 15.81 20.65 13.78
CA ALA A 265 16.81 20.36 14.82
C ALA A 265 16.24 19.39 15.86
N ASP A 266 17.08 18.46 16.32
CA ASP A 266 16.76 17.42 17.30
C ASP A 266 15.58 16.52 16.90
N LEU A 267 15.53 16.09 15.61
CA LEU A 267 14.51 15.15 15.14
C LEU A 267 14.45 13.91 16.03
N LEU A 268 13.23 13.52 16.39
CA LEU A 268 12.99 12.28 17.08
C LEU A 268 12.85 11.17 16.04
N THR A 269 13.49 10.03 16.29
CA THR A 269 13.45 8.87 15.41
C THR A 269 12.80 7.68 16.07
N SER A 270 12.08 6.90 15.29
CA SER A 270 11.49 5.62 15.69
C SER A 270 11.45 4.67 14.50
N ASN A 271 10.98 3.45 14.72
CA ASN A 271 10.67 2.52 13.64
C ASN A 271 9.17 2.21 13.66
N ILE A 272 8.57 2.18 12.49
CA ILE A 272 7.19 1.73 12.31
C ILE A 272 7.20 0.43 11.50
N GLN A 273 6.28 -0.48 11.81
CA GLN A 273 6.06 -1.69 11.01
C GLN A 273 4.64 -1.67 10.48
N ALA A 274 4.47 -1.55 9.15
CA ALA A 274 3.15 -1.35 8.56
C ALA A 274 3.03 -2.00 7.17
N PHE A 275 1.79 -2.28 6.79
CA PHE A 275 1.42 -2.61 5.41
C PHE A 275 1.12 -1.31 4.66
N ILE A 276 1.56 -1.21 3.41
CA ILE A 276 1.24 -0.08 2.53
C ILE A 276 0.71 -0.65 1.21
N ARG A 277 -0.42 -0.12 0.72
CA ARG A 277 -0.92 -0.45 -0.62
C ARG A 277 -0.32 0.54 -1.62
N SER A 278 0.24 0.05 -2.72
CA SER A 278 0.82 0.91 -3.76
C SER A 278 -0.22 1.74 -4.50
N ASP A 279 -1.45 1.26 -4.62
CA ASP A 279 -2.52 1.96 -5.34
C ASP A 279 -3.14 3.07 -4.48
N PRO A 280 -3.09 4.32 -4.94
CA PRO A 280 -3.63 5.44 -4.17
C PRO A 280 -5.15 5.36 -4.10
N PHE A 281 -5.70 5.80 -2.97
CA PHE A 281 -7.16 5.92 -2.77
C PHE A 281 -7.66 7.35 -2.98
N ALA A 282 -6.75 8.32 -3.03
CA ALA A 282 -7.05 9.71 -3.37
C ALA A 282 -5.82 10.39 -4.00
N SER A 283 -6.07 11.53 -4.65
CA SER A 283 -5.03 12.32 -5.30
C SER A 283 -5.32 13.81 -5.12
N GLY A 284 -4.31 14.58 -4.73
CA GLY A 284 -4.36 16.04 -4.63
C GLY A 284 -3.62 16.72 -5.78
N GLY A 285 -3.40 18.04 -5.68
CA GLY A 285 -2.65 18.77 -6.71
C GLY A 285 -1.21 18.31 -6.88
N LEU A 286 -0.49 18.06 -5.77
CA LEU A 286 0.94 17.76 -5.78
C LEU A 286 1.32 16.36 -5.32
N ARG A 287 0.39 15.63 -4.70
CA ARG A 287 0.67 14.34 -4.04
C ARG A 287 -0.45 13.32 -4.25
N TYR A 288 -0.09 12.04 -4.25
CA TYR A 288 -1.04 10.94 -4.07
C TYR A 288 -1.17 10.57 -2.60
N ALA A 289 -2.31 10.01 -2.23
CA ALA A 289 -2.58 9.46 -0.91
C ALA A 289 -2.75 7.94 -1.01
N LEU A 290 -1.87 7.21 -0.33
CA LEU A 290 -1.80 5.76 -0.28
C LEU A 290 -2.23 5.29 1.10
N PRO A 291 -2.98 4.18 1.20
CA PRO A 291 -3.38 3.69 2.50
C PRO A 291 -2.24 2.90 3.15
N LEU A 292 -2.05 3.15 4.44
CA LEU A 292 -1.03 2.53 5.26
C LEU A 292 -1.67 2.03 6.55
N TYR A 293 -1.38 0.80 6.95
CA TYR A 293 -1.96 0.18 8.12
C TYR A 293 -0.88 -0.34 9.05
N GLN A 294 -0.89 0.12 10.30
CA GLN A 294 0.05 -0.29 11.34
C GLN A 294 -0.64 -1.31 12.28
N PRO A 295 -0.26 -2.61 12.23
CA PRO A 295 -0.96 -3.65 12.99
C PRO A 295 -0.78 -3.57 14.51
N SER A 296 0.31 -2.97 15.00
CA SER A 296 0.64 -2.98 16.43
C SER A 296 -0.40 -2.32 17.33
N ASP A 297 -1.20 -1.43 16.75
CA ASP A 297 -2.22 -0.63 17.44
C ASP A 297 -3.41 -0.34 16.51
N GLU A 298 -3.59 -1.17 15.49
CA GLU A 298 -4.71 -1.10 14.53
C GLU A 298 -4.89 0.29 13.87
N ARG A 299 -3.78 1.04 13.71
CA ARG A 299 -3.83 2.40 13.20
C ARG A 299 -3.96 2.45 11.68
N LYS A 300 -5.01 3.15 11.24
CA LYS A 300 -5.23 3.57 9.86
C LYS A 300 -4.50 4.87 9.58
N LEU A 301 -3.58 4.84 8.62
CA LEU A 301 -2.68 5.91 8.27
C LEU A 301 -2.74 6.18 6.76
N VAL A 302 -2.26 7.36 6.36
CA VAL A 302 -2.16 7.80 4.98
C VAL A 302 -0.71 8.14 4.70
N ALA A 303 -0.10 7.44 3.74
CA ALA A 303 1.20 7.79 3.19
C ALA A 303 0.99 8.70 1.98
N LYS A 304 1.62 9.88 1.96
CA LYS A 304 1.58 10.80 0.82
C LYS A 304 2.92 10.84 0.11
N MET A 305 2.87 10.70 -1.22
CA MET A 305 4.02 10.78 -2.12
C MET A 305 3.84 11.93 -3.12
N PHE A 306 4.92 12.60 -3.51
CA PHE A 306 4.87 13.64 -4.56
C PHE A 306 4.63 13.06 -5.95
N LYS A 307 3.85 13.79 -6.75
CA LYS A 307 3.60 13.50 -8.17
C LYS A 307 4.83 13.63 -9.02
N ASP A 308 5.43 14.80 -8.97
CA ASP A 308 6.50 15.16 -9.87
C ASP A 308 7.66 15.79 -9.11
N GLY A 309 8.80 15.86 -9.79
CA GLY A 309 10.02 16.51 -9.30
C GLY A 309 10.90 15.58 -8.45
N PRO A 310 11.92 16.14 -7.80
CA PRO A 310 12.86 15.36 -7.00
C PRO A 310 12.15 14.66 -5.83
N LEU A 311 12.35 13.35 -5.72
CA LEU A 311 11.84 12.50 -4.63
C LEU A 311 12.88 12.39 -3.49
N THR A 312 13.43 13.53 -3.07
CA THR A 312 14.46 13.58 -2.03
C THR A 312 13.85 13.64 -0.63
N LYS A 313 14.56 13.09 0.36
CA LYS A 313 14.19 13.17 1.78
C LYS A 313 13.92 14.59 2.25
N ASP A 314 14.77 15.54 1.84
CA ASP A 314 14.68 16.95 2.25
C ASP A 314 13.33 17.57 1.91
N ARG A 315 12.73 17.20 0.78
CA ARG A 315 11.42 17.71 0.36
C ARG A 315 10.29 17.22 1.28
N TYR A 316 10.37 15.98 1.74
CA TYR A 316 9.41 15.45 2.72
C TYR A 316 9.65 16.05 4.12
N LEU A 317 10.92 16.28 4.49
CA LEU A 317 11.27 16.97 5.73
C LEU A 317 10.77 18.43 5.73
N GLU A 318 10.79 19.12 4.59
CA GLU A 318 10.21 20.46 4.43
C GLU A 318 8.70 20.46 4.74
N VAL A 319 7.93 19.51 4.21
CA VAL A 319 6.50 19.35 4.53
C VAL A 319 6.28 19.14 6.03
N MET A 320 7.06 18.25 6.65
CA MET A 320 6.97 17.99 8.08
C MET A 320 7.34 19.22 8.92
N ALA A 321 8.34 20.00 8.50
CA ALA A 321 8.74 21.24 9.15
C ALA A 321 7.62 22.30 9.12
N ILE A 322 6.95 22.46 7.97
CA ILE A 322 5.80 23.35 7.79
C ILE A 322 4.67 22.95 8.76
N GLN A 323 4.30 21.67 8.78
CA GLN A 323 3.29 21.14 9.70
C GLN A 323 3.68 21.42 11.16
N ALA A 324 4.93 21.13 11.54
CA ALA A 324 5.40 21.30 12.91
C ALA A 324 5.32 22.76 13.41
N ILE A 325 5.67 23.73 12.55
CA ILE A 325 5.53 25.16 12.87
C ILE A 325 4.05 25.52 13.05
N ALA A 326 3.18 25.08 12.13
CA ALA A 326 1.74 25.30 12.22
C ALA A 326 1.14 24.71 13.51
N THR A 327 1.44 23.45 13.83
CA THR A 327 1.04 22.79 15.08
C THR A 327 1.53 23.56 16.31
N LYS A 328 2.78 24.04 16.30
CA LYS A 328 3.32 24.81 17.43
C LYS A 328 2.58 26.14 17.62
N LEU A 329 2.19 26.81 16.54
CA LEU A 329 1.38 28.02 16.59
C LEU A 329 -0.04 27.75 17.06
N VAL A 330 -0.60 26.58 16.74
CA VAL A 330 -1.89 26.14 17.29
C VAL A 330 -1.82 26.01 18.81
N TYR A 331 -0.75 25.42 19.37
CA TYR A 331 -0.59 25.34 20.82
C TYR A 331 -0.56 26.72 21.48
N GLU A 332 0.03 27.72 20.83
CA GLU A 332 0.01 29.09 21.34
C GLU A 332 -1.35 29.76 21.17
N PHE A 333 -2.07 29.48 20.08
CA PHE A 333 -3.41 30.01 19.81
C PHE A 333 -4.46 29.47 20.78
N ASN A 334 -4.48 28.15 20.99
CA ASN A 334 -5.47 27.48 21.85
C ASN A 334 -5.36 27.92 23.32
N ARG A 335 -4.22 28.45 23.77
CA ARG A 335 -4.05 29.03 25.12
C ARG A 335 -4.92 30.25 25.39
N TYR A 336 -5.43 30.88 24.34
CA TYR A 336 -6.36 32.00 24.44
C TYR A 336 -7.82 31.55 24.54
N ASN A 337 -8.10 30.25 24.57
CA ASN A 337 -9.44 29.66 24.62
C ASN A 337 -10.37 30.23 23.53
N PRO A 338 -9.99 30.11 22.24
CA PRO A 338 -10.86 30.50 21.14
C PRO A 338 -12.20 29.74 21.19
N PRO A 339 -13.26 30.23 20.52
CA PRO A 339 -14.56 29.55 20.48
C PRO A 339 -14.47 28.09 20.02
N GLN A 340 -13.56 27.80 19.09
CA GLN A 340 -13.24 26.47 18.61
C GLN A 340 -11.74 26.23 18.75
N THR A 341 -11.35 25.08 19.27
CA THR A 341 -9.94 24.66 19.26
C THR A 341 -9.55 24.15 17.89
N ILE A 342 -8.37 24.53 17.42
CA ILE A 342 -7.78 23.99 16.20
C ILE A 342 -6.81 22.87 16.59
N ASP A 343 -6.67 21.86 15.74
CA ASP A 343 -5.54 20.92 15.81
C ASP A 343 -4.99 20.63 14.42
N PHE A 344 -3.71 20.27 14.32
CA PHE A 344 -3.10 19.77 13.09
C PHE A 344 -2.74 18.31 13.29
N ILE A 345 -3.10 17.45 12.34
CA ILE A 345 -2.73 16.04 12.45
C ILE A 345 -1.21 15.86 12.46
N ASP A 346 -0.76 14.87 13.23
CA ASP A 346 0.66 14.54 13.35
C ASP A 346 1.20 14.03 12.02
N VAL A 347 2.23 14.69 11.50
CA VAL A 347 2.91 14.31 10.25
C VAL A 347 4.31 13.82 10.59
N ARG A 348 4.67 12.68 10.00
CA ARG A 348 6.00 12.07 10.12
C ARG A 348 6.59 11.87 8.75
N VAL A 349 7.91 11.92 8.62
CA VAL A 349 8.59 11.43 7.42
C VAL A 349 9.00 9.99 7.68
N VAL A 350 8.69 9.10 6.75
CA VAL A 350 9.12 7.70 6.82
C VAL A 350 10.03 7.38 5.65
N GLU A 351 11.00 6.52 5.91
CA GLU A 351 12.04 6.07 4.98
C GLU A 351 11.99 4.55 4.89
N ILE A 352 11.78 4.06 3.66
CA ILE A 352 11.96 2.66 3.31
C ILE A 352 13.39 2.54 2.77
N GLU A 353 14.29 1.99 3.57
CA GLU A 353 15.67 1.72 3.17
C GLU A 353 15.68 0.63 2.09
N GLN A 354 16.30 0.94 0.95
CA GLN A 354 16.48 0.00 -0.16
C GLN A 354 17.92 -0.53 -0.20
N THR A 355 18.19 -1.47 -1.12
CA THR A 355 19.53 -2.06 -1.25
C THR A 355 20.61 -1.08 -1.69
N HIS A 356 20.22 0.03 -2.31
CA HIS A 356 21.08 1.16 -2.64
C HIS A 356 20.45 2.47 -2.11
N PRO A 357 21.20 3.33 -1.39
CA PRO A 357 20.64 4.56 -0.79
C PRO A 357 20.04 5.54 -1.80
N SER A 358 20.48 5.49 -3.06
CA SER A 358 19.91 6.30 -4.15
C SER A 358 18.51 5.86 -4.57
N GLU A 359 18.03 4.72 -4.05
CA GLU A 359 16.73 4.12 -4.34
C GLU A 359 15.78 4.22 -3.13
N ASP A 360 16.22 4.80 -2.01
CA ASP A 360 15.39 4.96 -0.81
C ASP A 360 14.08 5.70 -1.14
N THR A 361 12.99 5.20 -0.58
CA THR A 361 11.65 5.76 -0.82
C THR A 361 11.15 6.49 0.43
N TYR A 362 10.61 7.68 0.22
CA TYR A 362 10.17 8.58 1.28
C TYR A 362 8.68 8.90 1.16
N PHE A 363 8.01 9.00 2.31
CA PHE A 363 6.64 9.49 2.40
C PHE A 363 6.49 10.45 3.57
N THR A 364 5.53 11.37 3.48
CA THR A 364 4.91 11.91 4.69
C THR A 364 3.78 10.97 5.10
N VAL A 365 3.74 10.56 6.37
CA VAL A 365 2.70 9.71 6.94
C VAL A 365 1.92 10.49 7.98
N GLU A 366 0.60 10.41 7.87
CA GLU A 366 -0.35 11.07 8.77
C GLU A 366 -1.51 10.11 9.14
N PRO A 367 -2.24 10.35 10.24
CA PRO A 367 -3.47 9.62 10.53
C PRO A 367 -4.52 9.75 9.43
N TYR A 368 -5.25 8.67 9.17
CA TYR A 368 -6.48 8.75 8.38
C TYR A 368 -7.56 9.47 9.19
N ILE A 369 -8.18 10.50 8.60
CA ILE A 369 -9.32 11.22 9.17
C ILE A 369 -10.56 10.96 8.32
N GLU A 370 -11.65 10.55 8.96
CA GLU A 370 -12.93 10.31 8.31
C GLU A 370 -13.81 11.56 8.40
N GLY A 371 -14.39 11.97 7.28
CA GLY A 371 -15.34 13.08 7.22
C GLY A 371 -15.19 13.95 5.97
N ASP A 372 -16.04 14.98 5.89
CA ASP A 372 -16.02 15.92 4.78
C ASP A 372 -14.84 16.88 4.91
N TYR A 373 -13.98 16.85 3.89
CA TYR A 373 -12.81 17.71 3.83
C TYR A 373 -13.21 19.11 3.35
N VAL A 374 -13.00 20.12 4.19
CA VAL A 374 -13.37 21.51 3.93
C VAL A 374 -12.13 22.39 3.97
N LYS A 375 -12.03 23.30 3.00
CA LYS A 375 -11.02 24.35 2.96
C LYS A 375 -11.60 25.65 3.54
N HIS A 376 -10.92 26.23 4.53
CA HIS A 376 -11.33 27.45 5.22
C HIS A 376 -10.67 28.71 4.65
N ASN A 377 -9.44 28.59 4.17
CA ASN A 377 -8.79 29.59 3.33
C ASN A 377 -7.77 28.90 2.42
N ASN A 378 -7.20 29.62 1.46
CA ASN A 378 -6.14 29.10 0.61
C ASN A 378 -4.86 29.95 0.73
N ASN A 379 -3.82 29.55 -0.01
CA ASN A 379 -2.55 30.26 -0.07
C ASN A 379 -2.54 31.48 -1.02
N ALA A 380 -3.67 31.80 -1.68
CA ALA A 380 -3.76 32.81 -2.73
C ALA A 380 -4.89 33.85 -2.49
N GLY A 381 -5.29 34.06 -1.23
CA GLY A 381 -6.18 35.15 -0.82
C GLY A 381 -7.68 34.83 -0.78
N TRP A 382 -8.10 33.61 -1.12
CA TRP A 382 -9.48 33.15 -0.89
C TRP A 382 -9.65 32.74 0.58
N SER A 383 -10.79 33.12 1.18
CA SER A 383 -11.17 32.74 2.53
C SER A 383 -12.68 32.54 2.65
N ASN A 384 -13.07 31.58 3.47
CA ASN A 384 -14.44 31.44 3.95
C ASN A 384 -14.62 32.34 5.18
N GLU A 385 -15.14 33.55 4.95
CA GLU A 385 -15.34 34.56 5.99
C GLU A 385 -16.25 34.08 7.14
N LEU A 386 -17.07 33.05 6.92
CA LEU A 386 -17.96 32.50 7.96
C LEU A 386 -17.24 31.65 9.02
N MET A 387 -16.01 31.21 8.75
CA MET A 387 -15.20 30.37 9.66
C MET A 387 -14.25 31.27 10.46
N ALA A 388 -14.80 31.96 11.46
CA ALA A 388 -14.13 33.05 12.16
C ALA A 388 -12.85 32.61 12.88
N THR A 389 -12.90 31.46 13.55
CA THR A 389 -11.74 30.92 14.29
C THR A 389 -10.59 30.60 13.34
N ALA A 390 -10.86 30.01 12.17
CA ALA A 390 -9.84 29.71 11.17
C ALA A 390 -9.15 30.98 10.64
N GLN A 391 -9.92 32.01 10.27
CA GLN A 391 -9.33 33.28 9.79
C GLN A 391 -8.54 34.01 10.89
N ALA A 392 -9.05 33.97 12.13
CA ALA A 392 -8.35 34.55 13.27
C ALA A 392 -7.05 33.82 13.59
N TYR A 393 -6.98 32.49 13.41
CA TYR A 393 -5.75 31.73 13.57
C TYR A 393 -4.67 32.16 12.55
N SER A 394 -5.02 32.27 11.26
CA SER A 394 -4.09 32.78 10.25
C SER A 394 -3.55 34.17 10.65
N HIS A 395 -4.42 35.13 11.01
CA HIS A 395 -3.96 36.44 11.48
C HIS A 395 -3.11 36.36 12.75
N PHE A 396 -3.51 35.55 13.73
CA PHE A 396 -2.75 35.34 14.96
C PHE A 396 -1.33 34.86 14.67
N THR A 397 -1.15 33.92 13.73
CA THR A 397 0.17 33.37 13.40
C THR A 397 1.13 34.43 12.89
N TRP A 398 0.63 35.41 12.13
CA TRP A 398 1.41 36.57 11.67
C TRP A 398 1.98 37.36 12.85
N GLN A 399 1.15 37.71 13.82
CA GLN A 399 1.59 38.53 14.95
C GLN A 399 2.43 37.74 15.96
N LYS A 400 2.02 36.49 16.22
CA LYS A 400 2.69 35.62 17.18
C LYS A 400 4.10 35.24 16.72
N SER A 401 4.33 35.14 15.41
CA SER A 401 5.68 34.93 14.85
C SER A 401 6.55 36.19 14.85
N GLY A 402 6.04 37.34 15.30
CA GLY A 402 6.72 38.62 15.20
C GLY A 402 6.75 39.17 13.77
N ASN A 403 5.68 38.97 13.00
CA ASN A 403 5.53 39.38 11.60
C ASN A 403 6.55 38.73 10.66
N LYS A 404 6.98 37.50 10.97
CA LYS A 404 7.96 36.74 10.18
C LYS A 404 7.31 35.79 9.18
N LEU A 405 6.18 35.22 9.56
CA LEU A 405 5.45 34.25 8.75
C LEU A 405 3.95 34.21 9.10
N ILE A 406 3.14 33.70 8.18
CA ILE A 406 1.71 33.44 8.36
C ILE A 406 1.38 32.01 7.92
N VAL A 407 0.51 31.33 8.66
CA VAL A 407 -0.03 30.01 8.31
C VAL A 407 -1.38 30.19 7.59
N VAL A 408 -1.50 29.61 6.40
CA VAL A 408 -2.69 29.65 5.51
C VAL A 408 -2.93 28.28 4.89
N ASP A 409 -3.84 28.20 3.90
CA ASP A 409 -4.34 26.95 3.31
C ASP A 409 -4.91 25.99 4.38
N LEU A 410 -5.67 26.57 5.32
CA LEU A 410 -6.30 25.83 6.41
C LEU A 410 -7.39 24.95 5.84
N GLN A 411 -7.21 23.63 5.95
CA GLN A 411 -8.11 22.64 5.38
C GLN A 411 -8.07 21.34 6.19
N GLY A 412 -9.19 20.63 6.23
CA GLY A 412 -9.31 19.38 7.00
C GLY A 412 -10.75 19.00 7.27
N VAL A 413 -10.97 18.18 8.30
CA VAL A 413 -12.31 17.79 8.76
C VAL A 413 -12.65 18.63 9.99
N ALA A 414 -13.64 19.51 9.85
CA ALA A 414 -13.97 20.53 10.85
C ALA A 414 -12.73 21.39 11.21
N TYR A 415 -12.24 21.28 12.45
CA TYR A 415 -11.05 22.00 12.95
C TYR A 415 -9.82 21.11 13.16
N ILE A 416 -9.87 19.85 12.71
CA ILE A 416 -8.71 18.96 12.60
C ILE A 416 -8.12 19.13 11.19
N MET A 417 -6.99 19.84 11.12
CA MET A 417 -6.40 20.35 9.89
C MET A 417 -5.23 19.49 9.40
N THR A 418 -4.93 19.56 8.10
CA THR A 418 -3.68 19.04 7.53
C THR A 418 -3.26 19.83 6.30
N ASP A 419 -2.00 19.63 5.89
CA ASP A 419 -1.39 20.26 4.72
C ASP A 419 -1.52 21.80 4.69
N PRO A 420 -1.07 22.53 5.73
CA PRO A 420 -1.04 23.98 5.70
C PRO A 420 0.07 24.48 4.77
N VAL A 421 -0.04 25.75 4.41
CA VAL A 421 1.01 26.51 3.73
C VAL A 421 1.52 27.59 4.67
N ILE A 422 2.82 27.87 4.66
CA ILE A 422 3.41 29.02 5.34
C ILE A 422 3.91 30.01 4.29
N HIS A 423 3.48 31.27 4.41
CA HIS A 423 4.15 32.38 3.73
C HIS A 423 5.14 33.02 4.68
N SER A 424 6.41 33.12 4.27
CA SER A 424 7.49 33.70 5.09
C SER A 424 8.06 34.95 4.45
N VAL A 425 8.38 35.96 5.26
CA VAL A 425 8.96 37.23 4.79
C VAL A 425 10.35 37.50 5.34
N ASN A 426 10.76 36.77 6.38
CA ASN A 426 12.07 36.92 6.98
C ASN A 426 12.59 35.59 7.58
N PRO A 427 13.45 34.85 6.86
CA PRO A 427 13.79 35.07 5.45
C PRO A 427 12.58 34.80 4.53
N PRO A 428 12.49 35.46 3.36
CA PRO A 428 11.38 35.23 2.43
C PRO A 428 11.49 33.89 1.70
N HIS A 429 10.35 33.28 1.36
CA HIS A 429 10.26 32.03 0.57
C HIS A 429 11.00 30.82 1.16
N SER A 430 10.94 30.69 2.49
CA SER A 430 11.63 29.63 3.24
C SER A 430 10.92 28.27 3.20
N PHE A 431 9.67 28.18 2.73
CA PHE A 431 8.81 27.00 2.89
C PHE A 431 8.27 26.45 1.57
N GLY A 432 9.17 26.22 0.61
CA GLY A 432 8.85 25.55 -0.65
C GLY A 432 8.05 26.40 -1.65
N SER A 433 7.63 25.78 -2.76
CA SER A 433 7.04 26.48 -3.91
C SER A 433 5.66 27.13 -3.66
N THR A 434 4.99 26.76 -2.57
CA THR A 434 3.69 27.33 -2.18
C THR A 434 3.82 28.56 -1.28
N ASP A 435 5.03 28.86 -0.80
CA ASP A 435 5.35 30.07 -0.06
C ASP A 435 5.51 31.25 -1.02
N PHE A 436 4.48 32.09 -1.10
CA PHE A 436 4.45 33.31 -1.90
C PHE A 436 4.97 34.53 -1.14
N GLY A 437 5.66 34.31 -0.01
CA GLY A 437 6.33 35.34 0.74
C GLY A 437 5.44 36.53 1.09
N ARG A 438 5.93 37.74 0.78
CA ARG A 438 5.23 38.97 1.15
C ARG A 438 3.93 39.13 0.38
N GLU A 439 3.91 38.76 -0.89
CA GLU A 439 2.74 38.79 -1.76
C GLU A 439 1.64 37.86 -1.23
N GLY A 440 2.01 36.69 -0.71
CA GLY A 440 1.09 35.76 -0.05
C GLY A 440 0.46 36.33 1.22
N VAL A 441 1.29 36.96 2.07
CA VAL A 441 0.83 37.67 3.28
C VAL A 441 -0.12 38.81 2.93
N ASP A 442 0.27 39.67 1.99
CA ASP A 442 -0.54 40.82 1.58
C ASP A 442 -1.84 40.35 0.91
N SER A 443 -1.81 39.26 0.13
CA SER A 443 -2.98 38.64 -0.48
C SER A 443 -4.00 38.18 0.58
N PHE A 444 -3.57 37.43 1.60
CA PHE A 444 -4.44 37.06 2.73
C PHE A 444 -5.04 38.30 3.41
N PHE A 445 -4.21 39.29 3.75
CA PHE A 445 -4.71 40.46 4.47
C PHE A 445 -5.58 41.37 3.61
N SER A 446 -5.43 41.38 2.27
CA SER A 446 -6.27 42.18 1.37
C SER A 446 -7.74 41.77 1.39
N THR A 447 -8.04 40.52 1.77
CA THR A 447 -9.41 40.01 1.89
C THR A 447 -9.83 39.78 3.34
N HIS A 448 -8.89 39.64 4.27
CA HIS A 448 -9.17 39.41 5.69
C HIS A 448 -9.70 40.66 6.41
N ARG A 449 -10.89 40.54 6.99
CA ARG A 449 -11.43 41.51 7.96
C ARG A 449 -11.36 40.90 9.35
N CYS A 450 -10.86 41.67 10.33
CA CYS A 450 -10.90 41.21 11.72
C CYS A 450 -12.34 40.88 12.12
N ASN A 451 -12.50 39.71 12.74
CA ASN A 451 -13.77 39.23 13.28
C ASN A 451 -13.73 39.26 14.82
N TYR A 452 -14.82 38.83 15.45
CA TYR A 452 -14.94 38.86 16.91
C TYR A 452 -13.90 38.00 17.64
N VAL A 453 -13.33 36.97 16.98
CA VAL A 453 -12.22 36.16 17.53
C VAL A 453 -10.90 36.93 17.44
N CYS A 454 -10.65 37.66 16.34
CA CYS A 454 -9.50 38.57 16.25
C CYS A 454 -9.53 39.63 17.37
N ASP A 455 -10.72 40.18 17.66
CA ASP A 455 -10.93 41.17 18.71
C ASP A 455 -10.72 40.56 20.10
N MET A 456 -11.24 39.36 20.35
CA MET A 456 -11.02 38.59 21.59
C MET A 456 -9.52 38.37 21.87
N LEU A 457 -8.74 38.12 20.81
CA LEU A 457 -7.29 37.92 20.87
C LEU A 457 -6.49 39.22 20.91
N ASN A 458 -7.15 40.39 20.87
CA ASN A 458 -6.53 41.72 20.77
C ASN A 458 -5.54 41.83 19.60
N LEU A 459 -5.85 41.23 18.45
CA LEU A 459 -4.97 41.29 17.29
C LEU A 459 -4.99 42.69 16.66
N THR A 460 -3.81 43.21 16.36
CA THR A 460 -3.70 44.52 15.70
C THR A 460 -4.04 44.42 14.21
N ARG A 461 -4.59 45.48 13.63
CA ARG A 461 -4.95 45.46 12.21
C ARG A 461 -3.70 45.51 11.31
N HIS A 462 -3.68 44.69 10.27
CA HIS A 462 -2.64 44.77 9.24
C HIS A 462 -2.97 45.90 8.24
N PRO A 463 -1.98 46.67 7.74
CA PRO A 463 -2.24 47.80 6.83
C PRO A 463 -2.97 47.44 5.53
N MET A 464 -2.89 46.19 5.07
CA MET A 464 -3.57 45.72 3.86
C MET A 464 -5.04 45.36 4.07
N GLN A 465 -5.54 45.32 5.32
CA GLN A 465 -6.93 44.94 5.57
C GLN A 465 -7.93 45.97 5.04
N PRO A 466 -9.06 45.53 4.45
CA PRO A 466 -10.16 46.41 4.06
C PRO A 466 -10.63 47.27 5.24
N ARG A 467 -10.84 48.57 5.04
CA ARG A 467 -11.24 49.49 6.12
C ARG A 467 -12.60 49.13 6.72
N ASP A 468 -13.52 48.69 5.88
CA ASP A 468 -14.89 48.34 6.29
C ASP A 468 -14.89 47.13 7.23
N PRO A 469 -15.60 47.20 8.38
CA PRO A 469 -15.71 46.09 9.30
C PRO A 469 -16.59 44.97 8.69
N ILE A 470 -16.54 43.79 9.33
CA ILE A 470 -17.48 42.71 9.03
C ILE A 470 -18.91 43.18 9.29
N SER A 471 -19.84 42.81 8.42
CA SER A 471 -21.25 43.16 8.57
C SER A 471 -21.86 42.53 9.83
N THR A 472 -22.87 43.18 10.44
CA THR A 472 -23.55 42.64 11.62
C THR A 472 -24.15 41.25 11.37
N ILE A 473 -24.71 41.01 10.18
CA ILE A 473 -25.27 39.71 9.79
C ILE A 473 -24.17 38.65 9.72
N THR A 474 -23.04 38.96 9.07
CA THR A 474 -21.90 38.04 8.99
C THR A 474 -21.37 37.70 10.38
N ASN A 475 -21.26 38.68 11.28
CA ASN A 475 -20.81 38.44 12.66
C ASN A 475 -21.78 37.52 13.43
N GLN A 476 -23.10 37.71 13.27
CA GLN A 476 -24.11 36.81 13.86
C GLN A 476 -24.00 35.38 13.32
N LEU A 477 -23.80 35.21 12.01
CA LEU A 477 -23.60 33.90 11.38
C LEU A 477 -22.31 33.23 11.83
N GLN A 478 -21.21 33.98 11.96
CA GLN A 478 -19.96 33.49 12.51
C GLN A 478 -20.17 32.95 13.93
N GLN A 479 -20.77 33.73 14.83
CA GLN A 479 -21.02 33.29 16.21
C GLN A 479 -21.91 32.04 16.27
N ALA A 480 -22.94 31.96 15.42
CA ALA A 480 -23.80 30.78 15.34
C ALA A 480 -23.03 29.53 14.87
N ASN A 481 -22.17 29.66 13.85
CA ASN A 481 -21.34 28.56 13.36
C ASN A 481 -20.36 28.07 14.42
N GLU A 482 -19.68 28.99 15.11
CA GLU A 482 -18.68 28.67 16.12
C GLU A 482 -19.29 28.15 17.43
N GLN A 483 -20.57 28.42 17.70
CA GLN A 483 -21.29 27.84 18.84
C GLN A 483 -21.79 26.42 18.60
N SER A 484 -21.89 25.98 17.35
CA SER A 484 -22.44 24.67 17.01
C SER A 484 -21.55 23.48 17.40
N GLY A 485 -20.41 23.74 18.06
CA GLY A 485 -19.49 22.73 18.60
C GLY A 485 -18.71 21.99 17.50
N PRO A 486 -17.56 21.36 17.83
CA PRO A 486 -16.95 20.46 16.87
C PRO A 486 -17.93 19.31 16.60
N ARG A 487 -18.25 19.04 15.33
CA ARG A 487 -18.81 17.75 14.96
C ARG A 487 -17.76 16.71 15.35
N GLN A 488 -18.09 15.79 16.26
CA GLN A 488 -17.20 14.73 16.73
C GLN A 488 -16.41 14.15 15.55
N VAL A 489 -15.09 14.25 15.59
CA VAL A 489 -14.21 13.59 14.62
C VAL A 489 -13.62 12.38 15.32
N ASN A 490 -13.94 11.18 14.83
CA ASN A 490 -13.34 9.93 15.31
C ASN A 490 -11.87 9.88 14.86
N CYS A 491 -10.99 10.60 15.54
CA CYS A 491 -9.55 10.45 15.36
C CYS A 491 -9.02 9.36 16.28
N ASN A 492 -8.82 8.15 15.76
CA ASN A 492 -8.25 7.00 16.51
C ASN A 492 -6.71 7.10 16.70
N ALA A 493 -6.10 8.27 16.48
CA ALA A 493 -4.65 8.44 16.60
C ALA A 493 -4.21 8.65 18.05
N ALA A 494 -3.19 7.91 18.50
CA ALA A 494 -2.55 8.17 19.79
C ALA A 494 -1.95 9.59 19.81
N GLY A 495 -2.53 10.48 20.63
CA GLY A 495 -2.13 11.89 20.72
C GLY A 495 -3.07 12.85 19.99
N CYS A 496 -4.03 12.37 19.19
CA CYS A 496 -5.21 13.16 18.88
C CYS A 496 -5.92 13.41 20.21
N SER A 497 -6.05 14.67 20.60
CA SER A 497 -6.96 14.99 21.68
C SER A 497 -8.33 14.51 21.22
N ALA A 498 -8.89 13.49 21.90
CA ALA A 498 -10.30 13.19 21.79
C ALA A 498 -11.01 14.47 22.24
N LEU A 499 -11.34 15.34 21.29
CA LEU A 499 -12.15 16.51 21.52
C LEU A 499 -13.55 15.98 21.88
N VAL A 500 -13.80 15.90 23.19
CA VAL A 500 -15.12 15.71 23.80
C VAL A 500 -15.88 17.01 23.71
#